data_AF-A0A1Y2F6F8-F1
#
_entry.id   AF-A0A1Y2F6F8-F1
#
_cell.length_a   1.000
_cell.length_b   1.000
_cell.length_c   1.000
_cell.angle_alpha   90.00
_cell.angle_beta   90.00
_cell.angle_gamma   90.00
#
_symmetry.space_group_name_H-M   'P 1'
#
loop_
_entity.id
_entity.type
_entity.pdbx_description
1 polymer ?
#
loop_
_entity_poly.entity_id
_entity_poly.type
_entity_poly.pdbx_seq_one_letter_code
_entity_poly.pdbx_strand_id
1 'polypeptide(L)'
;MLVYTVHGQNNVKQLKLLDPVDDYIAPCADAQDYDRGSHALDGNTSYRGPHVVPHWIASLTHYCFPADSRTTRDMLESRADNDKFINYLAGSGYCREKDFNSPHERAALMTISREHSFETRLPDFEALLRTFRC
;
A
#
# COMPACT_ATOMS: atom_id res chain seq x y z
N MET A 1 -13.25 6.49 7.07
CA MET A 1 -12.17 6.13 8.03
C MET A 1 -12.29 4.66 8.44
N LEU A 2 -11.75 3.75 7.64
CA LEU A 2 -11.53 2.36 8.04
C LEU A 2 -10.04 2.21 8.33
N VAL A 3 -9.67 2.47 9.58
CA VAL A 3 -8.38 2.03 10.12
C VAL A 3 -8.59 0.57 10.49
N TYR A 4 -8.02 -0.37 9.74
CA TYR A 4 -7.89 -1.73 10.26
C TYR A 4 -6.81 -1.73 11.35
N THR A 5 -7.18 -1.32 12.56
CA THR A 5 -6.42 -1.73 13.73
C THR A 5 -6.79 -3.19 14.00
N VAL A 6 -5.93 -4.12 13.60
CA VAL A 6 -6.03 -5.50 14.08
C VAL A 6 -5.71 -5.47 15.57
N HIS A 7 -6.73 -5.27 16.40
CA HIS A 7 -6.63 -5.37 17.86
C HIS A 7 -6.52 -6.84 18.27
N GLY A 8 -5.34 -7.41 18.06
CA GLY A 8 -4.83 -8.60 18.73
C GLY A 8 -3.63 -8.17 19.57
N GLN A 9 -3.82 -8.12 20.88
CA GLN A 9 -2.86 -7.81 21.96
C GLN A 9 -1.43 -7.35 21.55
N ASN A 10 -1.15 -6.07 21.84
CA ASN A 10 0.18 -5.45 21.98
C ASN A 10 1.07 -5.21 20.73
N ASN A 11 0.58 -5.29 19.50
CA ASN A 11 1.39 -4.98 18.32
C ASN A 11 0.62 -4.17 17.26
N VAL A 12 0.83 -2.86 17.22
CA VAL A 12 0.09 -1.96 16.32
C VAL A 12 0.59 -2.10 14.89
N LYS A 13 -0.27 -2.59 13.98
CA LYS A 13 -0.18 -2.31 12.55
C LYS A 13 -0.80 -0.94 12.32
N GLN A 14 -0.04 0.05 11.85
CA GLN A 14 -0.64 1.29 11.35
C GLN A 14 -0.59 1.26 9.83
N LEU A 15 -1.59 0.63 9.23
CA LEU A 15 -1.93 0.86 7.85
C LEU A 15 -3.02 1.93 7.83
N LYS A 16 -2.64 3.14 7.40
CA LYS A 16 -3.60 4.23 7.25
C LYS A 16 -4.04 4.23 5.78
N LEU A 17 -5.27 3.78 5.54
CA LEU A 17 -5.94 4.09 4.29
C LEU A 17 -6.25 5.58 4.30
N LEU A 18 -5.69 6.26 3.32
CA LEU A 18 -5.82 7.69 3.12
C LEU A 18 -6.91 7.88 2.07
N ASP A 19 -7.93 8.65 2.43
CA ASP A 19 -8.76 9.27 1.40
C ASP A 19 -7.84 10.31 0.74
N PRO A 20 -7.53 10.18 -0.56
CA PRO A 20 -6.61 11.11 -1.20
C PRO A 20 -7.11 12.54 -1.02
N VAL A 21 -8.43 12.78 -1.06
CA VAL A 21 -9.03 14.12 -1.12
C VAL A 21 -8.51 15.07 -0.03
N ASP A 22 -8.19 14.57 1.17
CA ASP A 22 -7.80 15.39 2.32
C ASP A 22 -6.33 15.24 2.76
N ASP A 23 -5.51 14.43 2.07
CA ASP A 23 -4.14 14.15 2.52
C ASP A 23 -3.05 14.90 1.75
N TYR A 24 -1.89 15.11 2.39
CA TYR A 24 -0.72 15.79 1.79
C TYR A 24 -0.19 15.09 0.52
N ILE A 25 -0.59 13.83 0.30
CA ILE A 25 -0.28 13.10 -0.93
C ILE A 25 -1.08 13.64 -2.12
N ALA A 26 -2.36 14.02 -1.96
CA ALA A 26 -3.21 14.38 -3.10
C ALA A 26 -2.69 15.57 -3.91
N PRO A 27 -2.25 16.69 -3.30
CA PRO A 27 -1.64 17.78 -4.04
C PRO A 27 -0.40 17.33 -4.80
N CYS A 28 0.34 16.35 -4.26
CA CYS A 28 1.51 15.79 -4.91
C CYS A 28 1.17 14.76 -5.97
N ALA A 29 0.01 14.10 -5.93
CA ALA A 29 -0.33 12.93 -6.74
C ALA A 29 -1.31 13.19 -7.90
N ASP A 30 -1.79 14.44 -8.05
CA ASP A 30 -2.90 14.76 -8.97
C ASP A 30 -4.06 13.78 -8.78
N ALA A 31 -4.44 13.62 -7.51
CA ALA A 31 -5.40 12.60 -7.10
C ALA A 31 -6.79 12.89 -7.68
N GLN A 32 -7.41 11.84 -8.21
CA GLN A 32 -8.78 11.88 -8.73
C GLN A 32 -9.77 11.43 -7.65
N ASP A 33 -11.05 11.78 -7.80
CA ASP A 33 -12.13 11.55 -6.82
C ASP A 33 -12.25 10.12 -6.26
N TYR A 34 -11.82 9.11 -7.03
CA TYR A 34 -11.94 7.70 -6.66
C TYR A 34 -10.61 6.99 -6.49
N ASP A 35 -9.50 7.73 -6.57
CA ASP A 35 -8.21 7.17 -6.24
C ASP A 35 -8.19 6.77 -4.77
N ARG A 36 -7.34 5.80 -4.43
CA ARG A 36 -7.11 5.42 -3.04
C ARG A 36 -5.66 5.60 -2.68
N GLY A 37 -5.41 6.08 -1.47
CA GLY A 37 -4.08 6.22 -0.92
C GLY A 37 -3.87 5.27 0.25
N SER A 38 -2.65 4.79 0.42
CA SER A 38 -2.22 3.99 1.55
C SER A 38 -0.88 4.51 2.06
N HIS A 39 -0.77 4.67 3.38
CA HIS A 39 0.50 4.96 4.04
C HIS A 39 0.82 3.83 5.00
N ALA A 40 1.98 3.20 4.80
CA ALA A 40 2.40 2.04 5.55
C ALA A 40 3.50 2.40 6.56
N LEU A 41 3.16 2.35 7.84
CA LEU A 41 4.11 2.43 8.95
C LEU A 41 4.28 1.05 9.56
N ASP A 42 5.35 0.34 9.20
CA ASP A 42 5.66 -0.94 9.81
C ASP A 42 6.56 -0.76 11.05
N GLY A 43 5.95 -0.70 12.23
CA GLY A 43 6.65 -0.60 13.50
C GLY A 43 7.18 -1.93 14.06
N ASN A 44 6.79 -3.08 13.50
CA ASN A 44 7.07 -4.40 14.10
C ASN A 44 7.91 -5.28 13.17
N THR A 45 9.12 -5.62 13.62
CA THR A 45 10.09 -6.41 12.85
C THR A 45 9.60 -7.80 12.44
N SER A 46 8.65 -8.40 13.17
CA SER A 46 8.07 -9.70 12.86
C SER A 46 7.21 -9.71 11.58
N TYR A 47 6.79 -8.53 11.10
CA TYR A 47 5.99 -8.40 9.88
C TYR A 47 6.77 -7.81 8.70
N ARG A 48 8.08 -7.67 8.88
CA ARG A 48 9.01 -7.27 7.84
C ARG A 48 9.56 -8.48 7.09
N GLY A 49 10.09 -8.21 5.91
CA GLY A 49 10.88 -9.18 5.17
C GLY A 49 10.12 -9.91 4.07
N PRO A 50 10.85 -10.73 3.29
CA PRO A 50 10.37 -11.23 2.00
C PRO A 50 9.22 -12.22 2.13
N HIS A 51 9.03 -12.83 3.30
CA HIS A 51 7.94 -13.76 3.56
C HIS A 51 6.62 -13.09 3.94
N VAL A 52 6.63 -11.81 4.31
CA VAL A 52 5.44 -11.13 4.84
C VAL A 52 5.07 -9.90 4.01
N VAL A 53 6.06 -9.12 3.57
CA VAL A 53 5.81 -7.83 2.90
C VAL A 53 5.05 -7.96 1.58
N PRO A 54 5.47 -8.82 0.64
CA PRO A 54 4.72 -9.01 -0.62
C PRO A 54 3.28 -9.45 -0.39
N HIS A 55 3.05 -10.20 0.70
CA HIS A 55 1.76 -10.77 1.02
C HIS A 55 0.74 -9.72 1.46
N TRP A 56 1.12 -8.84 2.40
CA TRP A 56 0.18 -7.80 2.81
C TRP A 56 0.02 -6.71 1.75
N ILE A 57 1.05 -6.40 0.94
CA ILE A 57 0.91 -5.50 -0.21
C ILE A 57 -0.17 -6.03 -1.15
N ALA A 58 -0.07 -7.29 -1.56
CA ALA A 58 -1.07 -7.92 -2.42
C ALA A 58 -2.48 -7.92 -1.81
N SER A 59 -2.59 -8.18 -0.51
CA SER A 59 -3.87 -8.16 0.21
C SER A 59 -4.51 -6.76 0.18
N LEU A 60 -3.69 -5.72 0.37
CA LEU A 60 -4.12 -4.33 0.34
C LEU A 60 -4.58 -3.93 -1.05
N THR A 61 -3.76 -4.19 -2.07
CA THR A 61 -4.09 -3.90 -3.47
C THR A 61 -5.39 -4.59 -3.88
N HIS A 62 -5.57 -5.86 -3.51
CA HIS A 62 -6.78 -6.62 -3.80
C HIS A 62 -8.03 -6.10 -3.07
N TYR A 63 -7.86 -5.50 -1.88
CA TYR A 63 -8.96 -4.85 -1.17
C TYR A 63 -9.34 -3.50 -1.78
N CYS A 64 -8.35 -2.72 -2.25
CA CYS A 64 -8.56 -1.36 -2.74
C CYS A 64 -9.47 -1.29 -3.97
N PHE A 65 -9.39 -2.22 -4.93
CA PHE A 65 -10.17 -2.10 -6.18
C PHE A 65 -11.63 -2.56 -6.09
N PRO A 66 -12.00 -3.64 -5.38
CA PRO A 66 -13.39 -4.05 -5.21
C PRO A 66 -14.19 -3.16 -4.26
N ALA A 67 -13.52 -2.40 -3.38
CA ALA A 67 -14.19 -1.51 -2.43
C ALA A 67 -15.03 -0.40 -3.10
N ASP A 68 -14.66 0.03 -4.32
CA ASP A 68 -15.49 0.84 -5.22
C ASP A 68 -15.06 0.61 -6.67
N SER A 69 -16.02 0.29 -7.55
CA SER A 69 -15.76 -0.02 -8.96
C SER A 69 -15.17 1.15 -9.75
N ARG A 70 -15.33 2.39 -9.27
CA ARG A 70 -14.80 3.61 -9.91
C ARG A 70 -13.33 3.85 -9.61
N THR A 71 -12.75 3.18 -8.61
CA THR A 71 -11.32 3.31 -8.30
C THR A 71 -10.48 2.77 -9.43
N THR A 72 -9.65 3.60 -10.04
CA THR A 72 -8.78 3.22 -11.17
C THR A 72 -7.31 3.15 -10.76
N ARG A 73 -6.94 3.77 -9.65
CA ARG A 73 -5.56 3.85 -9.17
C ARG A 73 -5.50 3.68 -7.65
N ASP A 74 -4.53 2.88 -7.21
CA ASP A 74 -4.11 2.79 -5.81
C ASP A 74 -2.71 3.39 -5.68
N MET A 75 -2.51 4.17 -4.62
CA MET A 75 -1.31 4.95 -4.37
C MET A 75 -0.73 4.57 -3.02
N LEU A 76 0.57 4.38 -2.95
CA LEU A 76 1.28 4.07 -1.72
C LEU A 76 2.47 5.00 -1.56
N GLU A 77 2.58 5.59 -0.37
CA GLU A 77 3.73 6.41 -0.02
C GLU A 77 4.78 5.59 0.72
N SER A 78 6.04 5.76 0.31
CA SER A 78 7.19 5.32 1.08
C SER A 78 8.26 6.39 1.18
N ARG A 79 9.22 6.19 2.06
CA ARG A 79 10.51 6.88 2.01
C ARG A 79 11.21 6.67 0.68
N ALA A 80 11.68 7.75 0.08
CA ALA A 80 12.39 7.74 -1.20
C ALA A 80 13.73 6.98 -1.17
N ASP A 81 14.31 6.79 0.02
CA ASP A 81 15.57 6.07 0.26
C ASP A 81 15.36 4.63 0.78
N ASN A 82 14.12 4.15 0.86
CA ASN A 82 13.82 2.78 1.28
C ASN A 82 13.78 1.82 0.09
N ASP A 83 14.94 1.62 -0.55
CA ASP A 83 15.10 0.79 -1.75
C ASP A 83 14.51 -0.61 -1.58
N LYS A 84 14.64 -1.19 -0.38
CA LYS A 84 14.10 -2.51 -0.08
C LYS A 84 12.58 -2.56 -0.21
N PHE A 85 11.88 -1.56 0.33
CA PHE A 85 10.43 -1.52 0.25
C PHE A 85 9.93 -1.09 -1.13
N ILE A 86 10.63 -0.14 -1.77
CA ILE A 86 10.39 0.23 -3.16
C ILE A 86 10.47 -1.00 -4.07
N ASN A 87 11.47 -1.88 -3.86
CA ASN A 87 11.61 -3.12 -4.62
C ASN A 87 10.46 -4.11 -4.35
N TYR A 88 9.91 -4.18 -3.14
CA TYR A 88 8.71 -4.99 -2.89
C TYR A 88 7.49 -4.46 -3.64
N LEU A 89 7.28 -3.14 -3.62
CA LEU A 89 6.20 -2.49 -4.35
C LEU A 89 6.33 -2.71 -5.86
N ALA A 90 7.53 -2.50 -6.41
CA ALA A 90 7.83 -2.77 -7.81
C ALA A 90 7.57 -4.24 -8.20
N GLY A 91 8.00 -5.18 -7.35
CA GLY A 91 7.70 -6.62 -7.53
C GLY A 91 6.21 -6.96 -7.43
N SER A 92 5.41 -6.09 -6.82
CA SER A 92 3.95 -6.18 -6.73
C SER A 92 3.22 -5.35 -7.80
N GLY A 93 3.93 -4.84 -8.81
CA GLY A 93 3.33 -4.10 -9.94
C GLY A 93 3.16 -2.60 -9.70
N TYR A 94 3.62 -2.05 -8.58
CA TYR A 94 3.60 -0.59 -8.39
C TYR A 94 4.74 0.08 -9.17
N CYS A 95 4.44 1.22 -9.78
CA CYS A 95 5.39 2.08 -10.46
C CYS A 95 5.76 3.27 -9.57
N ARG A 96 7.04 3.65 -9.54
CA ARG A 96 7.48 4.91 -8.90
C ARG A 96 7.10 6.07 -9.81
N GLU A 97 6.05 6.79 -9.45
CA GLU A 97 5.52 7.89 -10.26
C GLU A 97 6.37 9.16 -10.10
N LYS A 98 6.70 9.52 -8.85
CA LYS A 98 7.54 10.69 -8.54
C LYS A 98 8.06 10.64 -7.11
N ASP A 99 9.05 11.48 -6.85
CA ASP A 99 9.48 11.83 -5.49
C ASP A 99 8.97 13.21 -5.12
N PHE A 100 8.68 13.41 -3.84
CA PHE A 100 8.31 14.71 -3.30
C PHE A 100 8.83 14.87 -1.86
N ASN A 101 8.85 16.10 -1.36
CA ASN A 101 9.22 16.37 0.02
C ASN A 101 7.95 16.38 0.87
N SER A 102 7.82 15.43 1.79
CA SER A 102 6.84 15.51 2.87
C SER A 102 7.41 16.38 4.01
N PRO A 103 6.58 16.80 4.99
CA PRO A 103 7.06 17.58 6.13
C PRO A 103 8.18 16.93 6.95
N HIS A 104 8.34 15.60 6.86
CA HIS A 104 9.26 14.83 7.71
C HIS A 104 10.39 14.15 6.92
N GLU A 105 10.18 13.84 5.64
CA GLU A 105 11.14 13.10 4.83
C GLU A 105 10.90 13.27 3.33
N ARG A 106 11.87 12.87 2.51
CA ARG A 106 11.66 12.73 1.07
C ARG A 106 10.87 11.44 0.82
N ALA A 107 9.70 11.56 0.21
CA ALA A 107 8.81 10.46 -0.10
C ALA A 107 8.90 10.08 -1.58
N ALA A 108 8.62 8.81 -1.88
CA ALA A 108 8.36 8.28 -3.20
C ALA A 108 6.88 7.90 -3.27
N LEU A 109 6.20 8.44 -4.29
CA LEU A 109 4.85 8.06 -4.67
C LEU A 109 4.92 6.81 -5.55
N MET A 110 4.34 5.73 -5.08
CA MET A 110 4.26 4.45 -5.79
C MET A 110 2.80 4.22 -6.19
N THR A 111 2.50 3.97 -7.46
CA THR A 111 1.12 3.83 -7.93
C THR A 111 0.92 2.55 -8.74
N ILE A 112 -0.28 1.98 -8.68
CA ILE A 112 -0.70 0.85 -9.51
C ILE A 112 -2.09 1.14 -10.08
N SER A 113 -2.29 0.84 -11.37
CA SER A 113 -3.61 0.92 -11.98
C SER A 113 -4.42 -0.35 -11.71
N ARG A 114 -5.74 -0.24 -11.76
CA ARG A 114 -6.65 -1.39 -11.67
C ARG A 114 -6.28 -2.46 -12.69
N GLU A 115 -6.05 -2.07 -13.94
CA GLU A 115 -5.71 -2.97 -15.03
C GLU A 115 -4.43 -3.75 -14.71
N HIS A 116 -3.38 -3.04 -14.30
CA HIS A 116 -2.10 -3.67 -13.98
C HIS A 116 -2.16 -4.54 -12.72
N SER A 117 -3.02 -4.20 -11.76
CA SER A 117 -3.25 -5.04 -10.58
C SER A 117 -3.87 -6.41 -10.92
N PHE A 118 -4.65 -6.49 -12.00
CA PHE A 118 -5.25 -7.75 -12.47
C PHE A 118 -4.31 -8.55 -13.37
N GLU A 119 -3.40 -7.89 -14.08
CA GLU A 119 -2.33 -8.54 -14.86
C GLU A 119 -1.20 -9.06 -13.97
N THR A 120 -0.89 -8.32 -12.91
CA THR A 120 0.14 -8.71 -11.95
C THR A 120 -0.33 -9.97 -11.24
N ARG A 121 0.43 -11.06 -11.41
CA ARG A 121 0.20 -12.32 -10.71
C ARG A 121 0.65 -12.19 -9.26
N LEU A 122 -0.08 -11.39 -8.49
CA LEU A 122 0.10 -11.26 -7.05
C LEU A 122 -0.02 -12.64 -6.38
N PRO A 123 0.63 -12.86 -5.23
CA PRO A 123 0.43 -14.06 -4.43
C PRO A 123 -1.06 -14.34 -4.27
N ASP A 124 -1.48 -15.56 -4.56
CA ASP A 124 -2.87 -15.99 -4.47
C ASP A 124 -3.47 -15.60 -3.11
N PHE A 125 -4.62 -14.93 -3.12
CA PHE A 125 -5.34 -14.54 -1.91
C PHE A 125 -5.67 -15.75 -1.02
N GLU A 126 -5.89 -16.93 -1.61
CA GLU A 126 -6.05 -18.17 -0.85
C GLU A 126 -4.73 -18.64 -0.19
N ALA A 127 -3.59 -18.38 -0.82
CA ALA A 127 -2.27 -18.62 -0.22
C ALA A 127 -1.97 -17.62 0.92
N LEU A 128 -2.47 -16.39 0.80
CA LEU A 128 -2.40 -15.36 1.84
C LEU A 128 -3.15 -15.76 3.10
N LEU A 129 -4.40 -16.19 2.97
CA LEU A 129 -5.22 -16.61 4.11
C LEU A 129 -4.63 -17.81 4.86
N ARG A 130 -3.85 -18.66 4.17
CA ARG A 130 -3.12 -19.77 4.82
C ARG A 130 -1.92 -19.29 5.63
N THR A 131 -1.23 -18.26 5.17
CA THR A 131 0.00 -17.71 5.80
C THR A 131 -0.31 -16.94 7.08
N PHE A 132 -1.47 -16.28 7.17
CA PHE A 132 -1.89 -15.51 8.36
C PHE A 132 -2.74 -16.32 9.37
N ARG A 133 -2.94 -17.62 9.15
CA ARG A 133 -3.64 -18.54 10.08
C ARG A 133 -2.69 -19.34 10.99
N CYS A 134 -1.41 -18.97 11.05
CA CYS A 134 -0.45 -19.53 11.99
C CYS A 134 -0.49 -18.80 13.33
#